data_AF-A0A651GJE0-F1
#
_entry.id   AF-A0A651GJE0-F1
#
_cell.length_a   1.000
_cell.length_b   1.000
_cell.length_c   1.000
_cell.angle_alpha   90.00
_cell.angle_beta   90.00
_cell.angle_gamma   90.00
#
_symmetry.space_group_name_H-M   'P 1'
#
loop_
_entity.id
_entity.type
_entity.pdbx_description
1 polymer ?
#
loop_
_entity_poly.entity_id
_entity_poly.type
_entity_poly.pdbx_seq_one_letter_code
_entity_poly.pdbx_strand_id
1 'polypeptide(L)'
;MNIKFVKRSQIKSSKRRSSKFKPLMDALDKLEPGGQAVEVTYTNEKSVNSMRTAVYQYNQENNIKIKSGKDSSSKKIYFYRE
;
A
#
# COMPACT_ATOMS: atom_id res chain seq x y z
N MET A 1 17.28 9.53 19.95
CA MET A 1 16.02 8.75 19.83
C MET A 1 15.77 8.07 21.17
N ASN A 2 14.59 8.21 21.75
CA ASN A 2 14.26 7.62 23.04
C ASN A 2 13.36 6.40 22.82
N ILE A 3 13.82 5.20 23.18
CA ILE A 3 13.17 3.92 22.85
C ILE A 3 12.62 3.30 24.13
N LYS A 4 11.32 3.04 24.19
CA LYS A 4 10.65 2.41 25.34
C LYS A 4 9.79 1.24 24.91
N PHE A 5 9.95 0.09 25.56
CA PHE A 5 9.11 -1.08 25.36
C PHE A 5 7.79 -0.92 26.13
N VAL A 6 6.66 -1.16 25.46
CA VAL A 6 5.31 -1.07 26.02
C VAL A 6 4.52 -2.35 25.73
N LYS A 7 3.56 -2.70 26.60
CA LYS A 7 2.77 -3.93 26.45
C LYS A 7 1.81 -3.82 25.26
N ARG A 8 1.81 -4.84 24.38
CA ARG A 8 0.97 -4.87 23.17
C ARG A 8 -0.52 -4.69 23.44
N SER A 9 -1.00 -5.17 24.59
CA SER A 9 -2.39 -5.08 25.03
C SER A 9 -2.88 -3.66 25.32
N GLN A 10 -1.97 -2.72 25.60
CA GLN A 10 -2.30 -1.32 25.84
C GLN A 10 -2.46 -0.53 24.53
N ILE A 11 -2.05 -1.12 23.40
CA ILE A 11 -2.15 -0.51 22.07
C ILE A 11 -3.54 -0.80 21.51
N LYS A 12 -4.50 0.09 21.78
CA LYS A 12 -5.82 0.11 21.10
C LYS A 12 -5.61 0.53 19.65
N SER A 13 -5.27 -0.41 18.77
CA SER A 13 -5.25 -0.15 17.33
C SER A 13 -6.68 -0.13 16.82
N SER A 14 -7.21 1.05 16.52
CA SER A 14 -8.40 1.21 15.68
C SER A 14 -8.13 0.54 14.33
N LYS A 15 -8.57 -0.71 14.17
CA LYS A 15 -8.64 -1.39 12.88
C LYS A 15 -9.77 -0.74 12.07
N ARG A 16 -9.53 0.47 11.56
CA ARG A 16 -10.24 1.01 10.41
C ARG A 16 -9.22 1.35 9.33
N ARG A 17 -8.63 0.30 8.76
CA ARG A 17 -8.21 0.38 7.36
C ARG A 17 -9.50 0.48 6.55
N SER A 18 -9.92 1.65 6.09
CA SER A 18 -10.83 1.67 4.93
C SER A 18 -11.06 2.99 4.19
N SER A 19 -10.79 4.21 4.66
CA SER A 19 -11.18 5.36 3.81
C SER A 19 -10.15 5.73 2.75
N LYS A 20 -8.91 6.04 3.15
CA LYS A 20 -7.94 6.68 2.26
C LYS A 20 -7.46 5.81 1.09
N PHE A 21 -7.26 4.51 1.32
CA PHE A 21 -6.68 3.60 0.33
C PHE A 21 -7.67 2.60 -0.23
N LYS A 22 -8.95 2.67 0.15
CA LYS A 22 -9.98 1.78 -0.42
C LYS A 22 -10.05 1.84 -1.95
N PRO A 23 -10.00 3.03 -2.60
CA PRO A 23 -9.97 3.08 -4.07
C PRO A 23 -8.77 2.36 -4.67
N LEU A 24 -7.62 2.36 -3.98
CA LEU A 24 -6.45 1.61 -4.40
C LEU A 24 -6.70 0.11 -4.27
N MET A 25 -7.18 -0.36 -3.11
CA MET A 25 -7.47 -1.80 -2.90
C MET A 25 -8.50 -2.33 -3.90
N ASP A 26 -9.59 -1.59 -4.12
CA ASP A 26 -10.64 -1.94 -5.08
C ASP A 26 -10.08 -2.00 -6.53
N ALA A 27 -9.01 -1.26 -6.83
CA ALA A 27 -8.30 -1.34 -8.12
C ALA A 27 -7.32 -2.51 -8.19
N LEU A 28 -6.66 -2.85 -7.06
CA LEU A 28 -5.78 -4.02 -6.98
C LEU A 28 -6.55 -5.34 -7.11
N ASP A 29 -7.79 -5.41 -6.62
CA ASP A 29 -8.67 -6.58 -6.79
C ASP A 29 -8.92 -6.92 -8.28
N LYS A 30 -8.80 -5.93 -9.17
CA LYS A 30 -9.01 -6.06 -10.61
C LYS A 30 -7.72 -6.39 -11.37
N LEU A 31 -6.58 -6.51 -10.69
CA LEU A 31 -5.30 -6.81 -11.33
C LEU A 31 -5.16 -8.29 -11.64
N GLU A 32 -4.98 -8.58 -12.92
CA GLU A 32 -4.65 -9.91 -13.43
C GLU A 32 -3.12 -10.08 -13.53
N PRO A 33 -2.58 -11.28 -13.25
CA PRO A 33 -1.17 -11.60 -13.46
C PRO A 33 -0.75 -11.37 -14.91
N GLY A 34 0.36 -10.65 -15.13
CA GLY A 34 0.88 -10.35 -16.47
C GLY A 34 0.02 -9.37 -17.31
N GLY A 35 -1.03 -8.82 -16.70
CA GLY A 35 -1.97 -7.90 -17.34
C GLY A 35 -1.61 -6.42 -17.14
N GLN A 36 -2.62 -5.62 -16.84
CA GLN A 36 -2.50 -4.17 -16.71
C GLN A 36 -1.84 -3.76 -15.38
N ALA A 37 -1.44 -2.49 -15.27
CA ALA A 37 -0.93 -1.89 -14.04
C ALA A 37 -1.84 -0.75 -13.56
N VAL A 38 -1.96 -0.59 -12.25
CA VAL A 38 -2.63 0.56 -11.62
C VAL A 38 -1.63 1.70 -11.48
N GLU A 39 -1.89 2.83 -12.14
CA GLU A 39 -1.14 4.07 -11.99
C GLU A 39 -1.76 4.93 -10.89
N VAL A 40 -0.93 5.45 -9.98
CA VAL A 40 -1.35 6.41 -8.95
C VAL A 40 -0.39 7.59 -8.94
N THR A 41 -0.94 8.80 -9.11
CA THR A 41 -0.16 10.03 -8.95
C THR A 41 0.04 10.35 -7.47
N TYR A 42 1.23 10.77 -7.08
CA TYR A 42 1.55 11.13 -5.70
C TYR A 42 2.10 12.54 -5.60
N THR A 43 1.85 13.20 -4.46
CA THR A 43 2.32 14.58 -4.23
C THR A 43 3.63 14.63 -3.44
N ASN A 44 3.89 13.62 -2.61
CA ASN A 44 5.07 13.54 -1.77
C ASN A 44 5.54 12.10 -1.56
N GLU A 45 6.82 11.92 -1.22
CA GLU A 45 7.38 10.59 -1.01
C GLU A 45 6.79 9.84 0.19
N LYS A 46 6.35 10.57 1.22
CA LYS A 46 5.67 9.97 2.39
C LYS A 46 4.40 9.23 1.97
N SER A 47 3.67 9.75 0.98
CA SER A 47 2.47 9.10 0.45
C SER A 47 2.79 7.81 -0.32
N VAL A 48 3.92 7.78 -1.04
CA VAL A 48 4.42 6.57 -1.71
C VAL A 48 4.70 5.47 -0.70
N ASN A 49 5.42 5.78 0.37
CA ASN A 49 5.72 4.81 1.43
C ASN A 49 4.44 4.31 2.11
N SER A 50 3.46 5.20 2.34
CA SER A 50 2.18 4.82 2.92
C SER A 50 1.38 3.88 2.00
N MET A 51 1.37 4.16 0.69
CA MET A 51 0.73 3.29 -0.30
C MET A 51 1.41 1.92 -0.36
N ARG A 52 2.75 1.88 -0.44
CA ARG A 52 3.50 0.61 -0.43
C ARG A 52 3.18 -0.23 0.80
N THR A 53 3.18 0.36 2.00
CA THR A 53 2.81 -0.35 3.23
C THR A 53 1.39 -0.92 3.17
N ALA A 54 0.43 -0.16 2.62
CA ALA A 54 -0.93 -0.64 2.43
C ALA A 54 -0.99 -1.82 1.46
N VAL A 55 -0.28 -1.74 0.33
CA VAL A 55 -0.20 -2.84 -0.66
C VAL A 55 0.50 -4.07 -0.08
N TYR A 56 1.58 -3.91 0.69
CA TYR A 56 2.23 -5.04 1.37
C TYR A 56 1.28 -5.77 2.31
N GLN A 57 0.48 -5.02 3.06
CA GLN A 57 -0.49 -5.61 3.97
C GLN A 57 -1.62 -6.31 3.22
N TYR A 58 -2.09 -5.71 2.13
CA TYR A 58 -3.09 -6.31 1.25
C TYR A 58 -2.57 -7.60 0.58
N ASN A 59 -1.30 -7.62 0.15
CA ASN A 59 -0.64 -8.82 -0.37
C ASN A 59 -0.61 -9.96 0.67
N GLN A 60 -0.28 -9.65 1.93
CA GLN A 60 -0.27 -10.66 3.01
C GLN A 60 -1.66 -11.22 3.31
N GLU A 61 -2.69 -10.38 3.26
CA GLU A 61 -4.06 -10.80 3.57
C GLU A 61 -4.70 -11.63 2.47
N ASN A 62 -4.40 -11.32 1.21
CA ASN A 62 -4.99 -11.98 0.05
C ASN A 62 -4.09 -13.05 -0.56
N ASN A 63 -2.89 -13.28 -0.01
CA ASN A 63 -1.88 -14.20 -0.51
C ASN A 63 -1.54 -13.98 -2.01
N ILE A 64 -1.38 -12.71 -2.39
CA ILE A 64 -1.05 -12.28 -3.76
C ILE A 64 0.24 -11.47 -3.77
N LYS A 65 0.88 -11.41 -4.95
CA LYS A 65 2.16 -10.73 -5.14
C LYS A 65 2.02 -9.53 -6.07
N ILE A 66 1.62 -8.40 -5.51
CA ILE A 66 1.61 -7.12 -6.24
C ILE A 66 2.93 -6.41 -6.01
N LYS A 67 3.61 -6.07 -7.10
CA LYS A 67 4.84 -5.27 -7.12
C LYS A 67 4.52 -3.79 -7.34
N SER A 68 5.50 -2.93 -7.05
CA SER A 68 5.37 -1.50 -7.31
C SER A 68 6.60 -0.92 -8.00
N GLY A 69 6.40 -0.03 -8.97
CA GLY A 69 7.44 0.76 -9.64
C GLY A 69 7.19 2.25 -9.41
N LYS A 70 8.19 3.00 -8.95
CA LYS A 70 8.08 4.45 -8.73
C LYS A 70 8.73 5.18 -9.89
N ASP A 71 8.03 6.11 -10.50
CA ASP A 71 8.57 7.12 -11.40
C ASP A 71 8.60 8.48 -10.69
N SER A 72 9.80 8.87 -10.26
CA SER A 72 10.01 10.15 -9.55
C SER A 72 9.83 11.37 -10.46
N SER A 73 10.10 11.24 -11.75
CA SER A 73 10.09 12.35 -12.70
C SER A 73 8.66 12.80 -12.99
N SER A 74 7.75 11.84 -13.18
CA SER A 74 6.32 12.11 -13.39
C SER A 74 5.51 12.14 -12.09
N LYS A 75 6.13 11.87 -10.94
CA LYS A 75 5.48 11.72 -9.63
C LYS A 75 4.36 10.66 -9.64
N LYS A 76 4.64 9.51 -10.25
CA LYS A 76 3.71 8.39 -10.38
C LYS A 76 4.26 7.12 -9.73
N ILE A 77 3.37 6.31 -9.19
CA ILE A 77 3.67 4.95 -8.76
C ILE A 77 2.73 3.99 -9.48
N TYR A 78 3.30 2.90 -9.96
CA TYR A 78 2.60 1.83 -10.64
C TYR A 78 2.53 0.61 -9.73
N PHE A 79 1.39 -0.08 -9.71
CA PHE A 79 1.19 -1.35 -9.05
C PHE A 79 0.75 -2.40 -10.06
N TYR A 80 1.39 -3.56 -10.07
CA TYR A 80 1.11 -4.61 -11.05
C TYR A 80 1.34 -5.99 -10.44
N ARG A 81 0.68 -6.99 -11.00
CA ARG A 81 0.78 -8.38 -10.57
C ARG A 81 1.68 -9.15 -11.54
N GLU A 82 2.68 -9.83 -10.99
CA GLU A 82 3.44 -10.83 -11.74
C GLU A 82 2.63 -12.12 -11.91
#